data_AF-A0A257NE56-F1
#
_entry.id   AF-A0A257NE56-F1
#
_cell.length_a   1.000
_cell.length_b   1.000
_cell.length_c   1.000
_cell.angle_alpha   90.00
_cell.angle_beta   90.00
_cell.angle_gamma   90.00
#
_symmetry.space_group_name_H-M   'P 1'
#
loop_
_entity.id
_entity.type
_entity.pdbx_description
1 polymer ?
#
loop_
_entity_poly.entity_id
_entity_poly.type
_entity_poly.pdbx_seq_one_letter_code
_entity_poly.pdbx_strand_id
1 'polypeptide(L)'
;MSSLMSMSNNACRRAAQLFITIVIILVVGKLITLVPVMHQLQLADTFKAAEVIWFLAKLAALIMFFLFARYLIEAIPNNGGTLSFVKGIAEPLTVLLIVIMGQALLWQLLVPFVDGVGRTVYYSAAIILIVCVSVWFVLSAYRNALYIVDAVKKIGETLSRFIPQQKIVCAQCHAEISTNANYCNQCGHKIQ
;
A
#
# COMPACT_ATOMS: atom_id res chain seq x y z
N MET A 1 -0.54 -24.65 -16.24
CA MET A 1 -1.16 -23.33 -15.97
C MET A 1 -2.16 -23.34 -14.80
N SER A 2 -2.74 -24.49 -14.40
CA SER A 2 -3.68 -24.61 -13.27
C SER A 2 -3.04 -24.56 -11.87
N SER A 3 -1.76 -24.93 -11.74
CA SER A 3 -1.04 -24.94 -10.45
C SER A 3 -0.68 -23.54 -9.93
N LEU A 4 -0.41 -22.57 -10.82
CA LEU A 4 -0.23 -21.17 -10.46
C LEU A 4 -1.53 -20.53 -9.95
N MET A 5 -2.67 -20.95 -10.51
CA MET A 5 -4.00 -20.47 -10.13
C MET A 5 -4.39 -20.96 -8.72
N SER A 6 -4.06 -22.21 -8.35
CA SER A 6 -4.40 -22.72 -7.00
C SER A 6 -3.51 -22.15 -5.89
N MET A 7 -2.22 -21.91 -6.15
CA MET A 7 -1.33 -21.22 -5.19
C MET A 7 -1.74 -19.77 -4.97
N SER A 8 -2.08 -19.06 -6.05
CA SER A 8 -2.62 -17.70 -5.96
C SER A 8 -3.92 -17.68 -5.16
N ASN A 9 -4.79 -18.68 -5.34
CA ASN A 9 -6.07 -18.75 -4.63
C ASN A 9 -5.88 -18.93 -3.11
N ASN A 10 -4.91 -19.75 -2.69
CA ASN A 10 -4.61 -19.97 -1.27
C ASN A 10 -3.91 -18.78 -0.61
N ALA A 11 -2.99 -18.12 -1.32
CA ALA A 11 -2.32 -16.91 -0.83
C ALA A 11 -3.29 -15.71 -0.75
N CYS A 12 -4.13 -15.53 -1.77
CA CYS A 12 -5.17 -14.51 -1.80
C CYS A 12 -6.24 -14.76 -0.72
N ARG A 13 -6.64 -16.02 -0.51
CA ARG A 13 -7.57 -16.40 0.55
C ARG A 13 -6.99 -16.13 1.95
N ARG A 14 -5.70 -16.41 2.18
CA ARG A 14 -5.01 -16.10 3.43
C ARG A 14 -4.89 -14.59 3.65
N ALA A 15 -4.56 -13.83 2.61
CA ALA A 15 -4.50 -12.38 2.65
C ALA A 15 -5.88 -11.78 2.99
N ALA A 16 -6.94 -12.23 2.30
CA ALA A 16 -8.31 -11.84 2.59
C ALA A 16 -8.74 -12.22 4.02
N GLN A 17 -8.33 -13.41 4.50
CA GLN A 17 -8.61 -13.86 5.86
C GLN A 17 -7.96 -12.94 6.90
N LEU A 18 -6.68 -12.58 6.72
CA LEU A 18 -5.99 -11.65 7.61
C LEU A 18 -6.62 -10.26 7.60
N PHE A 19 -7.03 -9.75 6.44
CA PHE A 19 -7.75 -8.48 6.33
C PHE A 19 -9.09 -8.52 7.08
N ILE A 20 -9.87 -9.58 6.89
CA ILE A 20 -11.13 -9.79 7.61
C ILE A 20 -10.86 -9.89 9.12
N THR A 21 -9.82 -10.59 9.56
CA THR A 21 -9.45 -10.67 10.98
C THR A 21 -9.10 -9.31 11.56
N ILE A 22 -8.37 -8.45 10.84
CA ILE A 22 -8.09 -7.06 11.26
C ILE A 22 -9.40 -6.29 11.45
N VAL A 23 -10.32 -6.36 10.48
CA VAL A 23 -11.63 -5.68 10.56
C VAL A 23 -12.43 -6.20 11.76
N ILE A 24 -12.48 -7.51 11.97
CA ILE A 24 -13.18 -8.12 13.11
C ILE A 24 -12.57 -7.65 14.44
N ILE A 25 -11.25 -7.66 14.59
CA ILE A 25 -10.58 -7.21 15.83
C ILE A 25 -10.91 -5.74 16.11
N LEU A 26 -10.88 -4.88 15.08
CA LEU A 26 -11.21 -3.46 15.23
C LEU A 26 -12.69 -3.24 15.58
N VAL A 27 -13.60 -3.96 14.92
CA VAL A 27 -15.05 -3.86 15.20
C VAL A 27 -15.37 -4.38 16.59
N VAL A 28 -14.85 -5.55 16.97
CA VAL A 28 -15.05 -6.15 18.29
C VAL A 28 -14.45 -5.26 19.37
N GLY A 29 -13.22 -4.77 19.19
CA GLY A 29 -12.60 -3.82 20.12
C GLY A 29 -13.46 -2.57 20.32
N LYS A 30 -14.07 -2.03 19.25
CA LYS A 30 -14.90 -0.83 19.32
C LYS A 30 -16.22 -1.12 20.03
N LEU A 31 -16.82 -2.27 19.75
CA LEU A 31 -18.06 -2.71 20.41
C LEU A 31 -17.85 -2.91 21.91
N ILE A 32 -16.74 -3.53 22.32
CA ILE A 32 -16.39 -3.73 23.73
C ILE A 32 -16.25 -2.38 24.45
N THR A 33 -15.64 -1.37 23.80
CA THR A 33 -15.49 -0.02 24.38
C THR A 33 -16.81 0.74 24.53
N LEU A 34 -17.83 0.34 23.77
CA LEU A 34 -19.17 0.93 23.82
C LEU A 34 -20.02 0.37 24.97
N VAL A 35 -19.59 -0.73 25.60
CA VAL A 35 -20.32 -1.35 26.71
C VAL A 35 -20.24 -0.42 27.93
N PRO A 36 -21.38 0.07 28.45
CA PRO A 36 -21.41 1.10 29.51
C PRO A 36 -20.81 0.63 30.85
N VAL A 37 -20.66 -0.68 31.04
CA VAL A 37 -19.99 -1.29 32.21
C VAL A 37 -18.52 -0.86 32.34
N MET A 38 -17.84 -0.54 31.22
CA MET A 38 -16.43 -0.10 31.27
C MET A 38 -16.24 1.36 31.68
N HIS A 39 -17.29 2.18 31.68
CA HIS A 39 -17.18 3.56 32.16
C HIS A 39 -17.14 3.65 33.69
N GLN A 40 -17.50 2.58 34.41
CA GLN A 40 -17.51 2.54 35.87
C GLN A 40 -16.25 1.90 36.48
N LEU A 41 -15.40 1.27 35.67
CA LEU A 41 -14.12 0.70 36.10
C LEU A 41 -12.99 1.68 35.80
N GLN A 42 -12.74 2.58 36.75
CA GLN A 42 -11.51 3.38 36.78
C GLN A 42 -10.37 2.50 37.31
N LEU A 43 -9.50 2.06 36.42
CA LEU A 43 -8.23 1.44 36.80
C LEU A 43 -7.23 2.58 37.01
N ALA A 44 -6.84 2.81 38.27
CA ALA A 44 -5.79 3.74 38.67
C ALA A 44 -6.02 5.22 38.28
N ASP A 45 -7.18 5.78 38.65
CA ASP A 45 -7.50 7.24 38.74
C ASP A 45 -7.32 8.12 37.48
N THR A 46 -6.78 7.58 36.39
CA THR A 46 -6.37 8.34 35.18
C THR A 46 -6.71 7.63 33.87
N PHE A 47 -6.88 6.30 33.87
CA PHE A 47 -7.24 5.54 32.66
C PHE A 47 -8.63 4.90 32.75
N LYS A 48 -9.45 5.14 31.73
CA LYS A 48 -10.69 4.39 31.54
C LYS A 48 -10.33 3.00 31.02
N ALA A 49 -10.87 1.93 31.61
CA ALA A 49 -10.65 0.55 31.16
C ALA A 49 -10.93 0.37 29.65
N ALA A 50 -11.91 1.11 29.12
CA ALA A 50 -12.23 1.17 27.70
C ALA A 50 -11.05 1.67 26.84
N GLU A 51 -10.31 2.68 27.27
CA GLU A 51 -9.18 3.23 26.49
C GLU A 51 -8.02 2.24 26.39
N VAL A 52 -7.74 1.52 27.48
CA VAL A 52 -6.71 0.46 27.51
C VAL A 52 -7.09 -0.69 26.56
N ILE A 53 -8.35 -1.11 26.58
CA ILE A 53 -8.83 -2.20 25.72
C ILE A 53 -8.87 -1.77 24.25
N TRP A 54 -9.24 -0.52 23.97
CA TRP A 54 -9.18 0.04 22.63
C TRP A 54 -7.74 0.14 22.09
N PHE A 55 -6.80 0.54 22.94
CA PHE A 55 -5.37 0.56 22.62
C PHE A 55 -4.86 -0.84 22.29
N LEU A 56 -5.20 -1.84 23.12
CA LEU A 56 -4.78 -3.23 22.92
C LEU A 56 -5.33 -3.80 21.61
N ALA A 57 -6.59 -3.50 21.29
CA ALA A 57 -7.21 -3.89 20.01
C ALA A 57 -6.50 -3.24 18.81
N LYS A 58 -6.17 -1.95 18.88
CA LYS A 58 -5.39 -1.25 17.84
C LYS A 58 -3.99 -1.82 17.68
N LEU A 59 -3.32 -2.16 18.79
CA LEU A 59 -1.98 -2.74 18.78
C LEU A 59 -1.99 -4.13 18.13
N ALA A 60 -2.97 -4.98 18.49
CA ALA A 60 -3.18 -6.28 17.87
C ALA A 60 -3.49 -6.15 16.36
N ALA A 61 -4.34 -5.20 15.98
CA ALA A 61 -4.64 -4.91 14.57
C ALA A 61 -3.40 -4.46 13.80
N LEU A 62 -2.54 -3.63 14.40
CA LEU A 62 -1.30 -3.17 13.78
C LEU A 62 -0.31 -4.32 13.55
N ILE A 63 -0.17 -5.23 14.52
CA ILE A 63 0.66 -6.44 14.37
C ILE A 63 0.11 -7.34 13.25
N MET A 64 -1.20 -7.57 13.23
CA MET A 64 -1.83 -8.37 12.17
C MET A 64 -1.67 -7.72 10.79
N PHE A 65 -1.74 -6.39 10.71
CA PHE A 65 -1.47 -5.65 9.48
C PHE A 65 -0.03 -5.82 8.99
N PHE A 66 0.95 -5.81 9.90
CA PHE A 66 2.34 -6.09 9.55
C PHE A 66 2.53 -7.49 8.96
N LEU A 67 1.95 -8.51 9.61
CA LEU A 67 2.01 -9.89 9.13
C LEU A 67 1.34 -10.04 7.75
N PHE A 68 0.17 -9.41 7.58
CA PHE A 68 -0.52 -9.35 6.30
C PHE A 68 0.36 -8.71 5.21
N ALA A 69 0.96 -7.56 5.49
CA ALA A 69 1.78 -6.85 4.53
C ALA A 69 3.04 -7.66 4.16
N ARG A 70 3.72 -8.28 5.13
CA ARG A 70 4.86 -9.18 4.83
C ARG A 70 4.45 -10.36 3.96
N TYR A 71 3.33 -11.01 4.29
CA TYR A 71 2.83 -12.12 3.49
C TYR A 71 2.49 -11.69 2.05
N LEU A 72 1.90 -10.50 1.89
CA LEU A 72 1.60 -9.93 0.59
C LEU A 72 2.87 -9.64 -0.22
N ILE A 73 3.90 -9.09 0.42
CA ILE A 73 5.21 -8.79 -0.19
C ILE A 73 5.93 -10.09 -0.61
N GLU A 74 5.87 -11.13 0.22
CA GLU A 74 6.47 -12.44 -0.08
C GLU A 74 5.73 -13.15 -1.23
N ALA A 75 4.41 -13.01 -1.30
CA ALA A 75 3.58 -13.59 -2.35
C ALA A 75 3.81 -12.95 -3.73
N ILE A 76 4.46 -11.78 -3.82
CA ILE A 76 4.79 -11.15 -5.10
C ILE A 76 5.90 -11.96 -5.79
N PRO A 77 5.62 -12.57 -6.96
CA PRO A 77 6.59 -13.40 -7.67
C PRO A 77 7.73 -12.55 -8.23
N ASN A 78 8.97 -13.02 -8.05
CA ASN A 78 10.18 -12.32 -8.46
C ASN A 78 10.48 -12.55 -9.95
N ASN A 79 9.53 -12.18 -10.81
CA ASN A 79 9.58 -12.48 -12.25
C ASN A 79 10.36 -11.45 -13.08
N GLY A 80 11.31 -10.71 -12.49
CA GLY A 80 12.22 -9.82 -13.22
C GLY A 80 11.54 -8.68 -13.98
N GLY A 81 10.47 -8.11 -13.42
CA GLY A 81 9.70 -7.04 -14.04
C GLY A 81 9.09 -6.07 -13.03
N THR A 82 7.97 -5.42 -13.40
CA THR A 82 7.24 -4.43 -12.57
C THR A 82 6.94 -4.94 -11.15
N LEU A 83 6.68 -6.23 -11.00
CA LEU A 83 6.40 -6.87 -9.70
C LEU A 83 7.62 -6.89 -8.77
N SER A 84 8.84 -7.01 -9.28
CA SER A 84 10.06 -6.94 -8.46
C SER A 84 10.30 -5.53 -7.93
N PHE A 85 9.92 -4.50 -8.69
CA PHE A 85 9.95 -3.11 -8.22
C PHE A 85 8.92 -2.85 -7.12
N VAL A 86 7.68 -3.30 -7.33
CA VAL A 86 6.62 -3.20 -6.30
C VAL A 86 7.06 -3.90 -5.02
N LYS A 87 7.69 -5.09 -5.12
CA LYS A 87 8.25 -5.81 -3.97
C LYS A 87 9.32 -4.99 -3.23
N GLY A 88 10.23 -4.35 -3.97
CA GLY A 88 11.31 -3.52 -3.40
C GLY A 88 10.85 -2.24 -2.70
N ILE A 89 9.69 -1.69 -3.09
CA ILE A 89 9.09 -0.50 -2.46
C ILE A 89 8.10 -0.86 -1.36
N ALA A 90 7.36 -1.96 -1.51
CA ALA A 90 6.31 -2.34 -0.58
C ALA A 90 6.86 -2.60 0.84
N GLU A 91 8.07 -3.14 0.95
CA GLU A 91 8.72 -3.37 2.24
C GLU A 91 9.02 -2.08 3.03
N PRO A 92 9.79 -1.11 2.51
CA PRO A 92 10.04 0.13 3.23
C PRO A 92 8.78 0.97 3.43
N LEU A 93 7.82 0.92 2.50
CA LEU A 93 6.51 1.59 2.66
C LEU A 93 5.71 1.02 3.85
N THR A 94 5.69 -0.30 3.98
CA THR A 94 5.00 -0.99 5.09
C THR A 94 5.62 -0.61 6.43
N VAL A 95 6.95 -0.63 6.51
CA VAL A 95 7.68 -0.25 7.74
C VAL A 95 7.38 1.21 8.11
N LEU A 96 7.38 2.12 7.13
CA LEU A 96 7.07 3.53 7.36
C LEU A 96 5.65 3.72 7.93
N LEU A 97 4.66 3.05 7.35
CA LEU A 97 3.28 3.10 7.86
C LEU A 97 3.16 2.58 9.29
N ILE A 98 3.86 1.49 9.61
CA ILE A 98 3.84 0.92 10.97
C ILE A 98 4.53 1.82 11.97
N VAL A 99 5.65 2.43 11.60
CA VAL A 99 6.34 3.41 12.45
C VAL A 99 5.40 4.58 12.75
N ILE A 100 4.71 5.10 11.72
CA ILE A 100 3.79 6.24 11.88
C ILE A 100 2.56 5.91 12.73
N MET A 101 1.98 4.73 12.53
CA MET A 101 0.81 4.30 13.31
C MET A 101 1.19 3.88 14.73
N GLY A 102 2.32 3.19 14.88
CA GLY A 102 2.86 2.74 16.16
C GLY A 102 3.24 3.89 17.07
N GLN A 103 3.90 4.93 16.55
CA GLN A 103 4.20 6.14 17.34
C GLN A 103 2.93 6.87 17.79
N ALA A 104 1.91 6.96 16.93
CA ALA A 104 0.66 7.64 17.27
C ALA A 104 -0.08 6.89 18.36
N LEU A 105 -0.05 5.55 18.28
CA LEU A 105 -0.66 4.67 19.26
C LEU A 105 0.07 4.73 20.61
N LEU A 106 1.39 4.61 20.62
CA LEU A 106 2.22 4.73 21.84
C LEU A 106 2.03 6.09 22.52
N TRP A 107 1.89 7.17 21.73
CA TRP A 107 1.64 8.50 22.27
C TRP A 107 0.29 8.57 23.01
N GLN A 108 -0.78 7.93 22.50
CA GLN A 108 -2.08 7.89 23.19
C GLN A 108 -1.97 7.32 24.61
N LEU A 109 -1.03 6.40 24.86
CA LEU A 109 -0.79 5.82 26.18
C LEU A 109 0.17 6.66 27.03
N LEU A 110 1.19 7.28 26.42
CA LEU A 110 2.21 8.05 27.15
C LEU A 110 1.74 9.43 27.59
N VAL A 111 0.79 10.07 26.89
CA VAL A 111 0.32 11.44 27.17
C VAL A 111 0.07 11.74 28.66
N PRO A 112 -0.66 10.91 29.42
CA PRO A 112 -0.95 11.20 30.83
C PRO A 112 0.23 10.95 31.78
N PHE A 113 1.29 10.25 31.34
CA PHE A 113 2.47 9.95 32.17
C PHE A 113 3.67 10.85 31.85
N VAL A 114 3.59 11.62 30.77
CA VAL A 114 4.73 12.36 30.22
C VAL A 114 4.55 13.85 30.43
N ASP A 115 5.45 14.43 31.23
CA ASP A 115 5.61 15.87 31.40
C ASP A 115 6.10 16.54 30.11
N GLY A 116 6.12 17.88 30.10
CA GLY A 116 6.51 18.68 28.92
C GLY A 116 7.87 18.30 28.32
N VAL A 117 8.84 17.92 29.15
CA VAL A 117 10.19 17.49 28.69
C VAL A 117 10.12 16.15 27.94
N GLY A 118 9.40 15.16 28.49
CA GLY A 118 9.28 13.85 27.83
C GLY A 118 8.51 13.92 26.52
N ARG A 119 7.59 14.89 26.38
CA ARG A 119 6.87 15.16 25.12
C ARG A 119 7.83 15.57 24.01
N THR A 120 8.73 16.48 24.31
CA THR A 120 9.75 16.96 23.36
C THR A 120 10.70 15.84 22.97
N VAL A 121 11.17 15.04 23.94
CA VAL A 121 12.05 13.89 23.67
C VAL A 121 11.35 12.88 22.78
N TYR A 122 10.10 12.53 23.08
CA TYR A 122 9.34 11.56 22.29
C TYR A 122 9.15 12.02 20.83
N TYR A 123 8.72 13.26 20.61
CA TYR A 123 8.52 13.78 19.25
C TYR A 123 9.84 13.90 18.48
N SER A 124 10.93 14.29 19.15
CA SER A 124 12.24 14.35 18.49
C SER A 124 12.71 12.95 18.02
N ALA A 125 12.58 11.94 18.87
CA ALA A 125 12.93 10.56 18.54
C ALA A 125 12.04 10.01 17.41
N ALA A 126 10.74 10.27 17.48
CA ALA A 126 9.77 9.93 16.43
C ALA A 126 10.15 10.54 15.07
N ILE A 127 10.47 11.85 15.03
CA ILE A 127 10.88 12.53 13.81
C ILE A 127 12.15 11.91 13.23
N ILE A 128 13.17 11.66 14.07
CA ILE A 128 14.42 11.02 13.62
C ILE A 128 14.14 9.64 13.02
N LEU A 129 13.29 8.84 13.66
CA LEU A 129 12.94 7.50 13.19
C LEU A 129 12.22 7.55 11.83
N ILE A 130 11.26 8.47 11.66
CA ILE A 130 10.57 8.68 10.37
C ILE A 130 11.56 9.10 9.29
N VAL A 131 12.47 10.04 9.60
CA VAL A 131 13.49 10.52 8.65
C VAL A 131 14.41 9.37 8.24
N CYS A 132 14.91 8.58 9.19
CA CYS A 132 15.75 7.42 8.90
C CYS A 132 15.04 6.41 7.98
N VAL A 133 13.77 6.09 8.25
CA VAL A 133 12.98 5.18 7.41
C VAL A 133 12.69 5.80 6.04
N SER A 134 12.47 7.11 5.97
CA SER A 134 12.25 7.82 4.70
C SER A 134 13.49 7.83 3.83
N VAL A 135 14.67 8.05 4.42
CA VAL A 135 15.96 7.94 3.71
C VAL A 135 16.17 6.51 3.22
N TRP A 136 15.90 5.51 4.06
CA TRP A 136 15.95 4.09 3.67
C TRP A 136 14.98 3.77 2.52
N PHE A 137 13.76 4.34 2.55
CA PHE A 137 12.77 4.22 1.49
C PHE A 137 13.30 4.79 0.16
N VAL A 138 13.84 6.00 0.17
CA VAL A 138 14.43 6.64 -1.02
C VAL A 138 15.62 5.83 -1.55
N LEU A 139 16.48 5.32 -0.66
CA LEU A 139 17.63 4.51 -1.04
C LEU A 139 17.22 3.15 -1.62
N SER A 140 16.18 2.52 -1.05
CA SER A 140 15.58 1.30 -1.60
C SER A 140 14.95 1.56 -2.97
N ALA A 141 14.24 2.67 -3.13
CA ALA A 141 13.65 3.07 -4.41
C ALA A 141 14.74 3.33 -5.46
N TYR A 142 15.83 4.00 -5.09
CA TYR A 142 16.97 4.29 -5.97
C TYR A 142 17.71 3.01 -6.40
N ARG A 143 17.97 2.07 -5.48
CA ARG A 143 18.59 0.77 -5.82
C ARG A 143 17.75 -0.04 -6.80
N ASN A 144 16.43 0.01 -6.66
CA ASN A 144 15.50 -0.68 -7.54
C ASN A 144 15.19 0.13 -8.82
N ALA A 145 15.70 1.36 -8.97
CA ALA A 145 15.40 2.26 -10.08
C ALA A 145 15.94 1.80 -11.44
N LEU A 146 17.05 1.05 -11.45
CA LEU A 146 17.58 0.45 -12.68
C LEU A 146 16.58 -0.51 -13.36
N TYR A 147 15.65 -1.11 -12.60
CA TYR A 147 14.56 -1.92 -13.15
C TYR A 147 13.35 -1.11 -13.64
N ILE A 148 13.21 0.17 -13.23
CA ILE A 148 12.08 1.04 -13.58
C ILE A 148 12.13 1.41 -15.06
N VAL A 149 13.32 1.67 -15.62
CA VAL A 149 13.44 2.09 -17.03
C VAL A 149 12.95 1.00 -17.98
N ASP A 150 13.31 -0.26 -17.71
CA ASP A 150 12.85 -1.41 -18.50
C ASP A 150 11.36 -1.73 -18.25
N ALA A 151 10.89 -1.54 -17.02
CA ALA A 151 9.49 -1.74 -16.64
C ALA A 151 8.56 -0.67 -17.25
N VAL A 152 8.98 0.59 -17.28
CA VAL A 152 8.24 1.71 -17.87
C VAL A 152 8.14 1.57 -19.38
N LYS A 153 9.18 1.03 -20.05
CA LYS A 153 9.13 0.70 -21.46
C LYS A 153 8.07 -0.37 -21.77
N LYS A 154 8.02 -1.45 -20.97
CA LYS A 154 7.00 -2.51 -21.10
C LYS A 154 5.58 -2.04 -20.76
N ILE A 155 5.42 -1.19 -19.74
CA ILE A 155 4.13 -0.60 -19.41
C ILE A 155 3.69 0.34 -20.53
N GLY A 156 4.58 1.16 -21.09
CA GLY A 156 4.30 2.01 -22.25
C GLY A 156 3.83 1.21 -23.46
N GLU A 157 4.44 0.06 -23.74
CA GLU A 157 4.02 -0.87 -24.80
C GLU A 157 2.69 -1.58 -24.51
N THR A 158 2.40 -1.87 -23.24
CA THR A 158 1.13 -2.51 -22.84
C THR A 158 -0.02 -1.51 -22.85
N LEU A 159 0.26 -0.26 -22.45
CA LEU A 159 -0.69 0.85 -22.45
C LEU A 159 -0.99 1.31 -23.88
N SER A 160 0.01 1.34 -24.77
CA SER A 160 -0.19 1.65 -26.19
C SER A 160 -1.01 0.59 -26.92
N ARG A 161 -0.99 -0.66 -26.44
CA ARG A 161 -1.87 -1.74 -26.93
C ARG A 161 -3.33 -1.57 -26.48
N PHE A 162 -3.59 -0.84 -25.40
CA PHE A 162 -4.93 -0.51 -24.90
C PHE A 162 -5.53 0.76 -25.53
N ILE A 163 -4.71 1.58 -26.21
CA ILE A 163 -5.21 2.65 -27.07
C ILE A 163 -5.54 2.00 -28.43
N PRO A 164 -6.82 1.86 -28.81
CA PRO A 164 -7.15 1.42 -30.15
C PRO A 164 -6.62 2.48 -31.11
N GLN A 165 -5.55 2.15 -31.85
CA GLN A 165 -5.23 2.89 -33.06
C GLN A 165 -6.41 2.68 -33.99
N GLN A 166 -7.37 3.62 -33.98
CA GLN A 166 -8.45 3.65 -34.94
C GLN A 166 -7.78 3.78 -36.31
N LYS A 167 -7.78 2.67 -37.05
CA LYS A 167 -7.32 2.62 -38.43
C LYS A 167 -8.44 3.23 -39.26
N ILE A 168 -8.16 4.36 -39.90
CA ILE A 168 -9.10 5.00 -40.82
C ILE A 168 -8.82 4.41 -42.20
N VAL A 169 -9.86 4.01 -42.91
CA VAL A 169 -9.76 3.49 -44.28
C VAL A 169 -9.92 4.67 -45.23
N CYS A 170 -9.03 4.80 -46.23
CA CYS A 170 -9.17 5.81 -47.26
C CYS A 170 -10.43 5.58 -48.10
N ALA A 171 -11.28 6.60 -48.27
CA ALA A 171 -12.47 6.51 -49.12
C ALA A 171 -12.17 6.27 -50.61
N GLN A 172 -10.95 6.58 -51.07
CA GLN A 172 -10.56 6.49 -52.48
C GLN A 172 -9.86 5.17 -52.80
N CYS A 173 -8.79 4.83 -52.08
CA CYS A 173 -7.98 3.64 -52.38
C CYS A 173 -8.18 2.47 -51.40
N HIS A 174 -9.06 2.63 -50.41
CA HIS A 174 -9.31 1.65 -49.35
C HIS A 174 -8.06 1.22 -48.56
N ALA A 175 -6.96 1.97 -48.66
CA ALA A 175 -5.76 1.71 -47.87
C ALA A 175 -5.99 2.08 -46.40
N GLU A 176 -5.38 1.30 -45.50
CA GLU A 176 -5.37 1.59 -44.06
C GLU A 176 -4.43 2.76 -43.76
N ILE A 177 -4.94 3.78 -43.06
CA ILE A 177 -4.21 5.00 -42.75
C ILE A 177 -4.23 5.24 -41.24
N SER A 178 -3.08 5.66 -40.70
CA SER A 178 -2.97 6.08 -39.31
C SER A 178 -3.81 7.32 -39.05
N THR A 179 -4.47 7.38 -37.89
CA THR A 179 -5.42 8.43 -37.47
C THR A 179 -4.88 9.87 -37.49
N ASN A 180 -3.55 10.05 -37.62
CA ASN A 180 -2.85 11.34 -37.59
C ASN A 180 -2.24 11.76 -38.94
N ALA A 181 -2.59 11.09 -40.05
CA ALA A 181 -2.05 11.43 -41.36
C ALA A 181 -2.97 12.39 -42.12
N ASN A 182 -2.43 13.55 -42.53
CA ASN A 182 -3.15 14.54 -43.35
C ASN A 182 -3.38 14.06 -44.80
N TYR A 183 -2.54 13.14 -45.27
CA TYR A 183 -2.55 12.62 -46.63
C TYR A 183 -2.47 11.10 -46.64
N CYS A 184 -3.13 10.50 -47.62
CA CYS A 184 -3.06 9.09 -47.93
C CYS A 184 -1.69 8.73 -48.51
N ASN A 185 -0.93 7.87 -47.83
CA ASN A 185 0.41 7.45 -48.27
C ASN A 185 0.42 6.66 -49.60
N GLN A 186 -0.72 6.09 -50.00
CA GLN A 186 -0.81 5.34 -51.27
C GLN A 186 -1.39 6.14 -52.43
N CYS A 187 -2.28 7.08 -52.15
CA CYS A 187 -3.10 7.75 -53.15
C CYS A 187 -2.96 9.28 -53.16
N GLY A 188 -2.22 9.85 -52.20
CA GLY A 188 -2.02 11.29 -52.05
C GLY A 188 -3.27 12.08 -51.67
N HIS A 189 -4.42 11.41 -51.50
CA HIS A 189 -5.67 12.07 -51.19
C HIS A 189 -5.66 12.68 -49.78
N LYS A 190 -6.12 13.92 -49.67
CA LYS A 190 -6.23 14.65 -48.41
C LYS A 190 -7.44 14.12 -47.63
N ILE A 191 -7.22 13.71 -46.39
CA ILE A 191 -8.26 13.07 -45.54
C ILE A 191 -8.97 14.13 -44.69
N GLN A 192 -8.28 15.24 -44.40
CA GLN A 192 -8.74 16.39 -43.62
C GLN A 192 -8.22 17.69 -44.24
#